data_AF-A0A067BEL9-F1
#
_entry.id   AF-A0A067BEL9-F1
#
_cell.length_a   1.000
_cell.length_b   1.000
_cell.length_c   1.000
_cell.angle_alpha   90.00
_cell.angle_beta   90.00
_cell.angle_gamma   90.00
#
_symmetry.space_group_name_H-M   'P 1'
#
loop_
_entity.id
_entity.type
_entity.pdbx_description
1 polymer ?
#
loop_
_entity_poly.entity_id
_entity_poly.type
_entity_poly.pdbx_seq_one_letter_code
_entity_poly.pdbx_strand_id
1 'polypeptide(L)'
;MADAPQSTPAPPTKEAGTFNWNEILRVQNLIERCLQQCMSQTDIISTLQTQANVDPTFTRTVWQKLEEQNPSFFHAYTAHLQLKEQILAFNYLVAQQREMTEKGIMKSSSSCPGHNNNQRSNQYLHEDPRKTDVFPGFKREPLLSPIKTDLDTCSFFT
;
A
#
# COMPACT_ATOMS: atom_id res chain seq x y z
N MET A 1 2.85 -59.74 54.95
CA MET A 1 3.15 -59.04 53.68
C MET A 1 2.19 -57.86 53.57
N ALA A 2 2.69 -56.63 53.57
CA ALA A 2 1.88 -55.44 53.34
C ALA A 2 2.17 -54.93 51.92
N ASP A 3 1.12 -54.83 51.12
CA ASP A 3 1.13 -54.38 49.73
C ASP A 3 1.33 -52.86 49.69
N ALA A 4 2.30 -52.39 48.90
CA ALA A 4 2.62 -50.97 48.76
C ALA A 4 1.84 -50.38 47.57
N PRO A 5 1.17 -49.23 47.69
CA PRO A 5 0.43 -48.66 46.57
C PRO A 5 1.40 -48.08 45.54
N GLN A 6 1.28 -48.58 44.32
CA GLN A 6 2.05 -48.18 43.16
C GLN A 6 1.56 -46.81 42.66
N SER A 7 2.40 -45.78 42.83
CA SER A 7 2.16 -44.44 42.28
C SER A 7 2.24 -44.48 40.75
N THR A 8 1.09 -44.45 40.10
CA THR A 8 0.94 -44.17 38.67
C THR A 8 1.30 -42.70 38.40
N PRO A 9 2.16 -42.38 37.42
CA PRO A 9 2.39 -41.00 37.02
C PRO A 9 1.18 -40.50 36.21
N ALA A 10 0.69 -39.32 36.61
CA ALA A 10 -0.39 -38.58 35.95
C ALA A 10 -0.06 -38.26 34.47
N PRO A 11 -1.07 -38.08 33.60
CA PRO A 11 -0.88 -37.75 32.19
C PRO A 11 -0.21 -36.36 32.02
N PRO A 12 0.50 -36.13 30.89
CA PRO A 12 1.23 -34.90 30.66
C PRO A 12 0.26 -33.70 30.67
N THR A 13 0.49 -32.80 31.62
CA THR A 13 -0.06 -31.45 31.64
C THR A 13 0.21 -30.80 30.30
N LYS A 14 -0.88 -30.43 29.60
CA LYS A 14 -0.83 -29.51 28.46
C LYS A 14 -0.07 -28.26 28.92
N GLU A 15 1.13 -28.07 28.41
CA GLU A 15 1.95 -26.90 28.67
C GLU A 15 1.22 -25.68 28.11
N ALA A 16 0.47 -25.03 28.98
CA ALA A 16 -0.13 -23.74 28.73
C ALA A 16 1.01 -22.71 28.62
N GLY A 17 1.50 -22.55 27.40
CA GLY A 17 2.00 -21.31 26.83
C GLY A 17 2.90 -20.46 27.71
N THR A 18 4.11 -20.95 28.00
CA THR A 18 5.20 -20.02 28.31
C THR A 18 5.66 -19.43 26.97
N PHE A 19 5.02 -18.36 26.54
CA PHE A 19 5.48 -17.61 25.36
C PHE A 19 6.94 -17.23 25.56
N ASN A 20 7.81 -17.71 24.69
CA ASN A 20 9.24 -17.48 24.80
C ASN A 20 9.54 -16.08 24.26
N TRP A 21 10.39 -15.30 24.93
CA TRP A 21 10.80 -13.96 24.47
C TRP A 21 11.30 -13.95 23.02
N ASN A 22 11.96 -15.05 22.61
CA ASN A 22 12.40 -15.25 21.24
C ASN A 22 11.24 -15.26 20.23
N GLU A 23 10.09 -15.79 20.60
CA GLU A 23 8.90 -15.84 19.75
C GLU A 23 8.27 -14.47 19.59
N ILE A 24 8.20 -13.69 20.68
CA ILE A 24 7.72 -12.30 20.64
C ILE A 24 8.61 -11.45 19.72
N LEU A 25 9.94 -11.52 19.90
CA LEU A 25 10.90 -10.78 19.07
C LEU A 25 10.82 -11.21 17.60
N ARG A 26 10.64 -12.50 17.32
CA ARG A 26 10.45 -13.01 15.95
C ARG A 26 9.18 -12.42 15.33
N VAL A 27 8.05 -12.44 16.03
CA VAL A 27 6.78 -11.90 15.50
C VAL A 27 6.85 -10.39 15.32
N GLN A 28 7.47 -9.66 16.25
CA GLN A 28 7.72 -8.23 16.10
C GLN A 28 8.51 -7.92 14.83
N ASN A 29 9.63 -8.62 14.60
CA ASN A 29 10.44 -8.42 13.39
C ASN A 29 9.64 -8.72 12.09
N LEU A 30 8.76 -9.71 12.11
CA LEU A 30 7.87 -10.00 10.98
C LEU A 30 6.88 -8.85 10.75
N ILE A 31 6.26 -8.33 11.82
CA ILE A 31 5.35 -7.19 11.75
C ILE A 31 6.08 -5.96 11.19
N GLU A 32 7.28 -5.65 11.68
CA GLU A 32 8.08 -4.52 11.20
C GLU A 32 8.39 -4.62 9.69
N ARG A 33 8.73 -5.81 9.21
CA ARG A 33 8.93 -6.05 7.77
C ARG A 33 7.65 -5.85 6.96
N CYS A 34 6.50 -6.28 7.47
CA CYS A 34 5.24 -6.06 6.78
C CYS A 34 4.80 -4.58 6.82
N LEU A 35 5.11 -3.87 7.90
CA LEU A 35 4.89 -2.43 8.01
C LEU A 35 5.69 -1.67 6.95
N GLN A 36 6.97 -2.04 6.75
CA GLN A 36 7.81 -1.50 5.67
C GLN A 36 7.24 -1.73 4.27
N GLN A 37 6.50 -2.83 4.07
CA GLN A 37 5.81 -3.10 2.80
C GLN A 37 4.47 -2.37 2.66
N CYS A 38 4.13 -1.48 3.59
CA CYS A 38 2.89 -0.72 3.63
C CYS A 38 1.66 -1.62 3.52
N MET A 39 1.63 -2.72 4.29
CA MET A 39 0.50 -3.64 4.39
C MET A 39 -0.52 -3.18 5.44
N SER A 40 -1.81 -3.38 5.16
CA SER A 40 -2.85 -3.13 6.17
C SER A 40 -2.75 -4.14 7.32
N GLN A 41 -3.23 -3.80 8.52
CA GLN A 41 -3.22 -4.72 9.66
C GLN A 41 -3.84 -6.09 9.32
N THR A 42 -4.91 -6.10 8.53
CA THR A 42 -5.57 -7.32 8.06
C THR A 42 -4.68 -8.16 7.17
N ASP A 43 -3.96 -7.52 6.24
CA ASP A 43 -3.02 -8.21 5.36
C ASP A 43 -1.83 -8.77 6.13
N ILE A 44 -1.34 -8.03 7.13
CA ILE A 44 -0.25 -8.47 8.01
C ILE A 44 -0.66 -9.72 8.77
N ILE A 45 -1.82 -9.72 9.43
CA ILE A 45 -2.31 -10.88 10.18
C ILE A 45 -2.47 -12.10 9.27
N SER A 46 -3.08 -11.91 8.09
CA SER A 46 -3.26 -12.98 7.10
C SER A 46 -1.92 -13.53 6.58
N THR A 47 -0.97 -12.64 6.31
CA THR A 47 0.38 -12.97 5.82
C THR A 47 1.18 -13.74 6.86
N LEU A 48 1.17 -13.29 8.11
CA LEU A 48 1.88 -13.95 9.21
C LEU A 48 1.29 -15.33 9.51
N GLN A 49 -0.04 -15.46 9.43
CA GLN A 49 -0.72 -16.74 9.56
C GLN A 49 -0.32 -17.70 8.43
N THR A 50 -0.36 -17.25 7.18
CA THR A 50 -0.15 -18.12 6.01
C THR A 50 1.33 -18.45 5.78
N GLN A 51 2.22 -17.48 5.94
CA GLN A 51 3.64 -17.63 5.59
C GLN A 51 4.52 -18.08 6.76
N ALA A 52 4.17 -17.69 7.99
CA ALA A 52 4.98 -17.97 9.18
C ALA A 52 4.28 -18.89 10.19
N ASN A 53 3.05 -19.34 9.89
CA ASN A 53 2.20 -20.16 10.75
C ASN A 53 2.05 -19.59 12.16
N VAL A 54 1.95 -18.25 12.25
CA VAL A 54 1.77 -17.55 13.53
C VAL A 54 0.28 -17.48 13.85
N ASP A 55 -0.08 -17.69 15.11
CA ASP A 55 -1.46 -17.57 15.55
C ASP A 55 -1.97 -16.11 15.39
N PRO A 56 -3.12 -15.88 14.70
CA PRO A 56 -3.66 -14.55 14.49
C PRO A 56 -3.98 -13.78 15.78
N THR A 57 -4.37 -14.50 16.85
CA THR A 57 -4.65 -13.89 18.15
C THR A 57 -3.35 -13.38 18.78
N PHE A 58 -2.29 -14.18 18.72
CA PHE A 58 -0.96 -13.77 19.18
C PHE A 58 -0.43 -12.56 18.40
N THR A 59 -0.54 -12.57 17.07
CA THR A 59 -0.15 -11.43 16.22
C THR A 59 -0.92 -10.16 16.61
N ARG A 60 -2.24 -10.25 16.86
CA ARG A 60 -3.03 -9.08 17.32
C ARG A 60 -2.54 -8.57 18.67
N THR A 61 -2.20 -9.44 19.60
CA THR A 61 -1.68 -9.03 20.91
C THR A 61 -0.35 -8.29 20.77
N VAL A 62 0.59 -8.82 19.98
CA VAL A 62 1.88 -8.15 19.74
C VAL A 62 1.68 -6.82 19.02
N TRP A 63 0.84 -6.78 17.99
CA TRP A 63 0.47 -5.55 17.29
C TRP A 63 -0.09 -4.49 18.25
N GLN A 64 -1.08 -4.86 19.07
CA GLN A 64 -1.68 -3.94 20.03
C GLN A 64 -0.63 -3.35 20.96
N LYS A 65 0.35 -4.15 21.40
CA LYS A 65 1.42 -3.65 22.25
C LYS A 65 2.39 -2.73 21.51
N LEU A 66 2.69 -3.00 20.25
CA LEU A 66 3.46 -2.07 19.42
C LEU A 66 2.75 -0.73 19.25
N GLU A 67 1.45 -0.76 19.03
CA GLU A 67 0.61 0.44 18.85
C GLU A 67 0.50 1.27 20.14
N GLU A 68 0.27 0.61 21.28
CA GLU A 68 0.25 1.26 22.60
C GLU A 68 1.60 1.91 22.95
N GLN A 69 2.72 1.31 22.56
CA GLN A 69 4.06 1.85 22.83
C GLN A 69 4.48 2.96 21.85
N ASN A 70 3.97 2.95 20.62
CA ASN A 70 4.40 3.86 19.54
C ASN A 70 3.21 4.54 18.83
N PRO A 71 2.30 5.23 19.55
CA PRO A 71 1.06 5.72 18.96
C PRO A 71 1.27 6.74 17.83
N SER A 72 2.30 7.60 17.94
CA SER A 72 2.63 8.59 16.92
C SER A 72 3.05 7.94 15.59
N PHE A 73 3.81 6.85 15.65
CA PHE A 73 4.22 6.09 14.47
C PHE A 73 3.01 5.48 13.78
N PHE A 74 2.13 4.78 14.51
CA PHE A 74 0.96 4.12 13.91
C PHE A 74 -0.06 5.12 13.36
N HIS A 75 -0.17 6.32 13.95
CA HIS A 75 -0.95 7.40 13.38
C HIS A 75 -0.39 7.87 12.02
N ALA A 76 0.91 8.15 11.96
CA ALA A 76 1.57 8.53 10.71
C ALA A 76 1.50 7.41 9.66
N TYR A 77 1.65 6.15 10.08
CA TYR A 77 1.55 4.97 9.23
C TYR A 77 0.14 4.82 8.63
N THR A 78 -0.90 5.03 9.44
CA THR A 78 -2.28 4.99 8.96
C THR A 78 -2.54 6.08 7.92
N ALA A 79 -2.07 7.30 8.16
CA ALA A 79 -2.15 8.38 7.18
C ALA A 79 -1.37 8.05 5.89
N HIS A 80 -0.20 7.41 6.01
CA HIS A 80 0.58 6.94 4.85
C HIS A 80 -0.22 5.91 4.05
N LEU A 81 -0.80 4.90 4.69
CA LEU A 81 -1.61 3.88 4.01
C LEU A 81 -2.76 4.51 3.23
N GLN A 82 -3.50 5.42 3.85
CA GLN A 82 -4.60 6.14 3.20
C GLN A 82 -4.12 6.95 1.99
N LEU A 83 -2.99 7.65 2.12
CA LEU A 83 -2.40 8.41 1.01
C LEU A 83 -2.00 7.47 -0.15
N LYS A 84 -1.40 6.33 0.15
CA LYS A 84 -1.05 5.30 -0.85
C LYS A 84 -2.29 4.84 -1.61
N GLU A 85 -3.36 4.52 -0.90
CA GLU A 85 -4.64 4.10 -1.50
C GLU A 85 -5.25 5.18 -2.38
N GLN A 86 -5.23 6.44 -1.94
CA GLN A 86 -5.73 7.58 -2.72
C GLN A 86 -4.93 7.78 -4.01
N ILE A 87 -3.59 7.71 -3.95
CA ILE A 87 -2.73 7.82 -5.13
C ILE A 87 -3.04 6.68 -6.12
N LEU A 88 -3.20 5.45 -5.63
CA LEU A 88 -3.54 4.30 -6.48
C LEU A 88 -4.91 4.45 -7.14
N ALA A 89 -5.92 4.90 -6.39
CA ALA A 89 -7.26 5.15 -6.93
C ALA A 89 -7.24 6.27 -7.99
N PHE A 90 -6.51 7.36 -7.72
CA PHE A 90 -6.34 8.43 -8.69
C PHE A 90 -5.63 7.96 -9.96
N ASN A 91 -4.53 7.21 -9.83
CA ASN A 91 -3.81 6.66 -10.97
C ASN A 91 -4.69 5.74 -11.82
N TYR A 92 -5.56 4.95 -11.18
CA TYR A 92 -6.55 4.12 -11.86
C TYR A 92 -7.55 4.97 -12.68
N LEU A 93 -8.10 6.02 -12.08
CA LEU A 93 -9.05 6.92 -12.76
C LEU A 93 -8.41 7.66 -13.93
N VAL A 94 -7.17 8.13 -13.77
CA VAL A 94 -6.40 8.77 -14.84
C VAL A 94 -6.16 7.80 -16.00
N ALA A 95 -5.82 6.55 -15.70
CA ALA A 95 -5.66 5.51 -16.73
C ALA A 95 -6.97 5.26 -17.49
N GLN A 96 -8.11 5.19 -16.79
CA GLN A 96 -9.42 5.06 -17.43
C GLN A 96 -9.76 6.25 -18.33
N GLN A 97 -9.50 7.49 -17.88
CA GLN A 97 -9.77 8.69 -18.69
C GLN A 97 -8.92 8.70 -19.97
N ARG A 98 -7.64 8.32 -19.86
CA ARG A 98 -6.76 8.18 -21.02
C ARG A 98 -7.31 7.17 -22.02
N GLU A 99 -7.74 6.00 -21.55
CA GLU A 99 -8.30 4.95 -22.41
C GLU A 99 -9.59 5.41 -23.12
N MET A 100 -10.49 6.09 -22.42
CA MET A 100 -11.72 6.66 -23.01
C MET A 100 -11.42 7.72 -24.08
N THR A 101 -10.38 8.53 -23.84
CA THR A 101 -9.96 9.59 -24.77
C THR A 101 -9.28 9.00 -26.01
N GLU A 102 -8.43 7.98 -25.85
CA GLU A 102 -7.78 7.26 -26.96
C GLU A 102 -8.79 6.46 -27.81
N LYS A 103 -9.84 5.90 -27.19
CA LYS A 103 -10.93 5.21 -27.91
C LYS A 103 -11.91 6.15 -28.61
N GLY A 104 -11.73 7.46 -28.53
CA GLY A 104 -12.55 8.45 -29.24
C GLY A 104 -14.00 8.54 -28.75
N ILE A 105 -14.32 8.07 -27.54
CA ILE A 105 -15.69 8.02 -26.99
C ILE A 105 -16.12 9.37 -26.36
N MET A 106 -15.29 10.41 -26.39
CA MET A 106 -15.69 11.77 -26.04
C MET A 106 -15.60 12.73 -27.22
N LYS A 107 -16.63 12.72 -28.06
CA LYS A 107 -17.07 13.92 -28.79
C LYS A 107 -18.42 14.38 -28.22
N SER A 108 -18.33 15.47 -27.45
CA SER A 108 -19.33 16.53 -27.20
C SER A 108 -20.67 16.21 -26.53
N SER A 109 -20.89 16.80 -25.34
CA SER A 109 -22.01 17.75 -25.13
C SER A 109 -21.80 18.63 -23.88
N SER A 110 -21.13 19.77 -24.06
CA SER A 110 -21.45 21.00 -23.34
C SER A 110 -21.38 22.17 -24.33
N SER A 111 -22.31 22.17 -25.28
CA SER A 111 -22.64 23.38 -26.02
C SER A 111 -23.47 24.27 -25.10
N CYS A 112 -22.84 25.29 -24.53
CA CYS A 112 -23.55 26.47 -24.05
C CYS A 112 -23.59 27.49 -25.22
N PRO A 113 -24.79 27.88 -25.72
CA PRO A 113 -24.88 28.88 -26.77
C PRO A 113 -24.84 30.31 -26.20
N GLY A 114 -23.88 31.11 -26.69
CA GLY A 114 -24.05 32.55 -26.95
C GLY A 114 -23.46 33.53 -25.93
N HIS A 115 -22.35 34.21 -26.26
CA HIS A 115 -22.38 35.49 -26.99
C HIS A 115 -20.98 36.10 -27.26
N ASN A 116 -20.76 36.37 -28.54
CA ASN A 116 -19.99 37.43 -29.23
C ASN A 116 -18.54 37.85 -28.88
N ASN A 117 -17.69 37.60 -29.90
CA ASN A 117 -16.75 38.48 -30.59
C ASN A 117 -15.56 39.10 -29.84
N ASN A 118 -14.35 38.62 -30.17
CA ASN A 118 -13.50 39.47 -31.02
C ASN A 118 -12.57 38.63 -31.90
N GLN A 119 -12.48 39.06 -33.15
CA GLN A 119 -11.83 38.40 -34.27
C GLN A 119 -10.34 38.72 -34.23
N ARG A 120 -9.49 37.70 -34.11
CA ARG A 120 -8.07 37.82 -34.48
C ARG A 120 -7.65 36.57 -35.23
N SER A 121 -7.53 36.75 -36.54
CA SER A 121 -7.02 35.78 -37.49
C SER A 121 -5.77 35.08 -36.99
N ASN A 122 -5.71 33.77 -37.16
CA ASN A 122 -4.51 33.12 -37.66
C ASN A 122 -4.93 31.95 -38.55
N GLN A 123 -4.59 32.10 -39.82
CA GLN A 123 -4.76 31.14 -40.87
C GLN A 123 -3.68 30.06 -40.71
N TYR A 124 -4.08 28.84 -40.37
CA TYR A 124 -3.17 27.70 -40.36
C TYR A 124 -3.55 26.73 -41.46
N LEU A 125 -2.52 26.42 -42.25
CA LEU A 125 -2.53 25.61 -43.45
C LEU A 125 -3.02 24.19 -43.15
N HIS A 126 -3.70 23.63 -44.14
CA HIS A 126 -4.05 22.22 -44.20
C HIS A 126 -2.77 21.42 -44.46
N GLU A 127 -2.21 20.78 -43.43
CA GLU A 127 -1.00 19.97 -43.57
C GLU A 127 -1.28 18.46 -43.37
N ASP A 128 -0.73 17.71 -44.31
CA ASP A 128 -0.80 16.27 -44.59
C ASP A 128 -0.34 15.39 -43.39
N PRO A 129 -1.02 14.26 -43.07
CA PRO A 129 -0.78 13.48 -41.85
C PRO A 129 0.47 12.57 -41.86
N ARG A 130 1.53 12.89 -42.62
CA ARG A 130 2.69 11.98 -42.79
C ARG A 130 4.08 12.62 -42.73
N LYS A 131 4.32 13.61 -41.86
CA LYS A 131 5.70 14.02 -41.54
C LYS A 131 5.95 14.15 -40.04
N THR A 132 6.75 13.20 -39.58
CA THR A 132 7.61 13.24 -38.40
C THR A 132 8.59 14.39 -38.52
N ASP A 133 8.51 15.40 -37.65
CA ASP A 133 9.61 16.30 -37.30
C ASP A 133 9.27 16.88 -35.91
N VAL A 134 9.81 16.28 -34.84
CA VAL A 134 10.99 16.80 -34.13
C VAL A 134 10.88 18.32 -33.96
N PHE A 135 10.15 18.76 -32.95
CA PHE A 135 10.33 20.09 -32.39
C PHE A 135 11.69 20.14 -31.68
N PRO A 136 12.62 21.03 -32.08
CA PRO A 136 13.85 21.26 -31.34
C PRO A 136 13.52 22.06 -30.06
N GLY A 137 13.71 21.45 -28.89
CA GLY A 137 13.81 22.19 -27.63
C GLY A 137 12.83 21.82 -26.51
N PHE A 138 11.84 20.95 -26.73
CA PHE A 138 11.03 20.40 -25.64
C PHE A 138 11.39 18.94 -25.40
N LYS A 139 12.39 18.73 -24.54
CA LYS A 139 12.53 17.42 -23.88
C LYS A 139 11.21 17.16 -23.14
N ARG A 140 10.41 16.20 -23.60
CA ARG A 140 9.37 15.59 -22.76
C ARG A 140 10.08 14.72 -21.75
N GLU A 141 10.65 15.36 -20.73
CA GLU A 141 10.91 14.67 -19.48
C GLU A 141 9.54 14.28 -18.88
N PRO A 142 9.38 13.06 -18.36
CA PRO A 142 8.18 12.71 -17.62
C PRO A 142 7.99 13.74 -16.51
N LEU A 143 6.91 14.52 -16.57
CA LEU A 143 6.64 15.61 -15.62
C LEU A 143 6.41 15.12 -14.17
N LEU A 144 6.38 13.80 -14.00
CA LEU A 144 6.42 13.15 -12.71
C LEU A 144 7.44 12.03 -12.84
N SER A 145 8.59 12.17 -12.16
CA SER A 145 9.32 10.98 -11.74
C SER A 145 8.33 10.05 -11.04
N PRO A 146 8.47 8.71 -11.15
CA PRO A 146 7.74 7.81 -10.25
C PRO A 146 7.87 8.41 -8.87
N ILE A 147 6.74 8.67 -8.20
CA ILE A 147 6.77 9.11 -6.81
C ILE A 147 7.68 8.09 -6.14
N LYS A 148 8.87 8.53 -5.74
CA LYS A 148 9.70 7.74 -4.84
C LYS A 148 8.84 7.65 -3.60
N THR A 149 8.03 6.60 -3.53
CA THR A 149 7.47 6.16 -2.26
C THR A 149 8.71 5.97 -1.43
N ASP A 150 8.88 6.86 -0.47
CA ASP A 150 10.05 6.95 0.38
C ASP A 150 10.09 5.71 1.29
N LEU A 151 10.38 4.58 0.66
CA LEU A 151 10.65 3.29 1.28
C LEU A 151 12.03 3.34 1.94
N ASP A 152 12.84 4.36 1.65
CA ASP A 152 14.17 4.59 2.21
C ASP A 152 14.13 5.29 3.59
N THR A 153 13.08 6.03 3.94
CA THR A 153 12.90 6.71 5.25
C THR A 153 12.39 5.77 6.35
N CYS A 154 11.92 4.56 6.01
CA CYS A 154 11.60 3.54 7.00
C CYS A 154 12.82 2.90 7.68
N SER A 155 14.02 3.43 7.44
CA SER A 155 15.27 3.06 8.12
C SER A 155 15.36 3.51 9.59
N PHE A 156 14.24 3.76 10.28
CA PHE A 156 14.24 4.26 11.67
C PHE A 156 14.41 3.16 12.74
N PHE A 157 14.52 1.89 12.35
CA PHE A 157 14.85 0.79 13.26
C PHE A 157 16.26 0.24 12.97
N THR A 158 17.29 1.05 13.25
CA THR A 158 18.67 0.60 13.51
C THR A 158 19.33 1.52 14.51
#